data_AF-A0A9P9J251-F1
#
_entry.id   AF-A0A9P9J251-F1
#
_cell.length_a   1.000
_cell.length_b   1.000
_cell.length_c   1.000
_cell.angle_alpha   90.00
_cell.angle_beta   90.00
_cell.angle_gamma   90.00
#
_symmetry.space_group_name_H-M   'P 1'
#
loop_
_entity.id
_entity.type
_entity.pdbx_description
1 polymer ?
#
loop_
_entity_poly.entity_id
_entity_poly.type
_entity_poly.pdbx_seq_one_letter_code
_entity_poly.pdbx_strand_id
1 'polypeptide(L)'
;MTPCKDCPPGTKADADNEKCLYDETGCEEGKVPDKRKKCRKCRKGQIADPLGKTCVDQNKQNGKCPQGKILDPRQGSQDARTEKPVCIDDDDSKCEAPQKAATRPKKTQDGPDVKPQCGVDEKSDHRCDDTRTYDHKEAKGGKISHSCRSTKDTDDRKKEKYDKRVKEVKGDIDKKDKRDQKRRGRMGFCFTLLAAFEAWNMADIQKMSGDEFDGMINMWPDQPNLPDPDKDIADYMVRIYKEPVSYVIIPDIAQAGGGLGAAIRALIGVIKGALSGAKNLGPSAIKAIRTGNRPASAGAKNAAKQSSTVGRIVKDQRFLECLAATAGIAATAALPEVPQKNVPDMAIGITHISIDWNRVDDGSIKAVPEQYLDRTLTVALGLDTDETKYVRQWTTFPHEFRGLHWRLKYETCMATKDYSTGWSNRDEDFDNSVTDIEVWGGCCSFYDGQLCEPGSFMFSAQDREDGQLDGPHNDAISSMWCTFEPNCKGAPGV
;
A
#
# COMPACT_ATOMS: atom_id res chain seq x y z
N MET A 1 19.48 -50.05 19.89
CA MET A 1 19.42 -50.37 18.46
C MET A 1 20.40 -49.45 17.75
N THR A 2 21.47 -49.99 17.19
CA THR A 2 22.42 -49.23 16.37
C THR A 2 21.67 -48.75 15.12
N PRO A 3 21.69 -47.45 14.77
CA PRO A 3 21.02 -46.98 13.56
C PRO A 3 21.58 -47.73 12.34
N CYS A 4 20.70 -48.27 11.51
CA CYS A 4 21.09 -48.93 10.26
C CYS A 4 21.88 -47.93 9.41
N LYS A 5 23.06 -48.33 8.97
CA LYS A 5 23.88 -47.50 8.09
C LYS A 5 23.18 -47.44 6.73
N ASP A 6 22.79 -46.25 6.30
CA ASP A 6 22.23 -46.04 4.97
C ASP A 6 23.30 -46.37 3.92
N CYS A 7 23.15 -47.52 3.28
CA CYS A 7 24.07 -48.00 2.27
C CYS A 7 23.73 -47.45 0.88
N PRO A 8 24.72 -47.01 0.09
CA PRO A 8 24.49 -46.50 -1.25
C PRO A 8 23.89 -47.61 -2.18
N PRO A 9 23.06 -47.26 -3.17
CA PRO A 9 22.37 -48.26 -3.99
C PRO A 9 23.34 -49.15 -4.77
N GLY A 10 23.12 -50.48 -4.75
CA GLY A 10 24.04 -51.52 -5.25
C GLY A 10 24.94 -52.12 -4.17
N THR A 11 24.74 -51.70 -2.92
CA THR A 11 25.39 -52.27 -1.74
C THR A 11 24.35 -52.59 -0.66
N LYS A 12 24.64 -53.59 0.16
CA LYS A 12 23.88 -53.98 1.35
C LYS A 12 24.75 -53.87 2.59
N ALA A 13 24.13 -53.58 3.72
CA ALA A 13 24.81 -53.64 5.00
C ALA A 13 25.38 -55.05 5.24
N ASP A 14 26.56 -55.13 5.83
CA ASP A 14 27.09 -56.37 6.38
C ASP A 14 26.27 -56.83 7.59
N ALA A 15 26.50 -58.06 8.07
CA ALA A 15 25.71 -58.67 9.14
C ALA A 15 25.69 -57.82 10.43
N ASP A 16 26.75 -57.05 10.66
CA ASP A 16 26.94 -56.21 11.83
C ASP A 16 26.47 -54.74 11.61
N ASN A 17 25.98 -54.41 10.41
CA ASN A 17 25.58 -53.06 9.98
C ASN A 17 26.70 -51.99 10.07
N GLU A 18 27.97 -52.40 10.07
CA GLU A 18 29.11 -51.49 10.15
C GLU A 18 29.57 -51.03 8.77
N LYS A 19 29.35 -51.84 7.73
CA LYS A 19 29.90 -51.62 6.38
C LYS A 19 28.88 -51.92 5.30
N CYS A 20 29.08 -51.30 4.14
CA CYS A 20 28.28 -51.54 2.95
C CYS A 20 29.08 -52.41 1.97
N LEU A 21 28.50 -53.53 1.57
CA LEU A 21 29.08 -54.54 0.69
C LEU A 21 28.35 -54.52 -0.66
N TYR A 22 29.07 -54.53 -1.78
CA TYR A 22 28.48 -54.64 -3.11
C TYR A 22 27.65 -55.91 -3.26
N ASP A 23 26.42 -55.79 -3.78
CA ASP A 23 25.46 -56.90 -3.86
C ASP A 23 25.98 -58.06 -4.71
N GLU A 24 26.72 -57.75 -5.79
CA GLU A 24 27.21 -58.73 -6.75
C GLU A 24 28.56 -59.37 -6.36
N THR A 25 29.39 -58.67 -5.58
CA THR A 25 30.76 -59.12 -5.29
C THR A 25 31.03 -59.40 -3.82
N GLY A 26 30.16 -58.93 -2.91
CA GLY A 26 30.34 -59.04 -1.46
C GLY A 26 31.53 -58.22 -0.93
N CYS A 27 32.13 -57.34 -1.75
CA CYS A 27 33.27 -56.53 -1.34
C CYS A 27 32.82 -55.18 -0.75
N GLU A 28 33.56 -54.70 0.24
CA GLU A 28 33.36 -53.36 0.81
C GLU A 28 33.59 -52.26 -0.25
N GLU A 29 33.00 -51.09 -0.02
CA GLU A 29 33.20 -49.90 -0.84
C GLU A 29 34.70 -49.59 -1.05
N GLY A 30 35.10 -49.38 -2.32
CA GLY A 30 36.50 -49.17 -2.70
C GLY A 30 37.36 -50.44 -2.80
N LYS A 31 36.77 -51.64 -2.69
CA LYS A 31 37.43 -52.93 -2.93
C LYS A 31 36.75 -53.69 -4.07
N VAL A 32 37.52 -54.52 -4.77
CA VAL A 32 37.05 -55.39 -5.86
C VAL A 32 37.59 -56.81 -5.67
N PRO A 33 36.92 -57.86 -6.15
CA PRO A 33 37.42 -59.24 -6.03
C PRO A 33 38.67 -59.45 -6.89
N ASP A 34 39.65 -60.19 -6.36
CA ASP A 34 40.81 -60.68 -7.12
C ASP A 34 40.50 -62.00 -7.85
N LYS A 35 41.49 -62.56 -8.56
CA LYS A 35 41.35 -63.85 -9.27
C LYS A 35 40.98 -65.03 -8.36
N ARG A 36 41.15 -64.89 -7.05
CA ARG A 36 40.83 -65.89 -6.01
C ARG A 36 39.55 -65.52 -5.23
N LYS A 37 38.75 -64.56 -5.73
CA LYS A 37 37.54 -64.03 -5.09
C LYS A 37 37.79 -63.37 -3.72
N LYS A 38 39.01 -62.93 -3.42
CA LYS A 38 39.31 -62.13 -2.23
C LYS A 38 39.21 -60.64 -2.55
N CYS A 39 38.56 -59.87 -1.70
CA CYS A 39 38.42 -58.42 -1.90
C CYS A 39 39.76 -57.72 -1.69
N ARG A 40 40.26 -57.06 -2.74
CA ARG A 40 41.46 -56.21 -2.69
C ARG A 40 41.07 -54.75 -2.83
N LYS A 41 41.80 -53.87 -2.15
CA LYS A 41 41.63 -52.42 -2.28
C LYS A 41 42.07 -51.97 -3.68
N CYS A 42 41.34 -51.04 -4.28
CA CYS A 42 41.80 -50.40 -5.51
C CYS A 42 43.13 -49.67 -5.27
N ARG A 43 43.98 -49.64 -6.30
CA ARG A 43 45.27 -48.94 -6.22
C ARG A 43 45.02 -47.44 -6.01
N LYS A 44 45.97 -46.73 -5.39
CA LYS A 44 45.87 -45.27 -5.20
C LYS A 44 45.60 -44.62 -6.56
N GLY A 45 44.49 -43.88 -6.68
CA GLY A 45 44.01 -43.28 -7.94
C GLY A 45 42.81 -43.97 -8.59
N GLN A 46 42.43 -45.16 -8.11
CA GLN A 46 41.30 -45.93 -8.62
C GLN A 46 40.18 -46.09 -7.59
N ILE A 47 38.94 -46.10 -8.05
CA ILE A 47 37.76 -46.51 -7.27
C ILE A 47 37.17 -47.78 -7.86
N ALA A 48 36.46 -48.55 -7.04
CA ALA A 48 35.65 -49.64 -7.56
C ALA A 48 34.57 -49.05 -8.50
N ASP A 49 34.31 -49.72 -9.62
CA ASP A 49 33.16 -49.41 -10.46
C ASP A 49 31.83 -49.57 -9.68
N PRO A 50 30.70 -49.04 -10.16
CA PRO A 50 29.43 -49.11 -9.44
C PRO A 50 28.92 -50.53 -9.11
N LEU A 51 29.51 -51.57 -9.71
CA LEU A 51 29.17 -52.98 -9.44
C LEU A 51 30.22 -53.68 -8.54
N GLY A 52 31.26 -52.97 -8.11
CA GLY A 52 32.35 -53.52 -7.32
C GLY A 52 33.21 -54.56 -8.06
N LYS A 53 33.17 -54.61 -9.40
CA LYS A 53 33.81 -55.67 -10.22
C LYS A 53 35.23 -55.31 -10.63
N THR A 54 35.48 -54.07 -11.02
CA THR A 54 36.79 -53.60 -11.50
C THR A 54 37.18 -52.27 -10.88
N CYS A 55 38.48 -52.00 -10.79
CA CYS A 55 38.99 -50.71 -10.35
C CYS A 55 39.12 -49.79 -11.56
N VAL A 56 38.42 -48.67 -11.55
CA VAL A 56 38.46 -47.65 -12.60
C VAL A 56 39.15 -46.40 -12.08
N ASP A 57 39.89 -45.70 -12.94
CA ASP A 57 40.53 -44.45 -12.56
C ASP A 57 39.46 -43.41 -12.22
N GLN A 58 39.51 -42.87 -10.99
CA GLN A 58 38.47 -42.00 -10.46
C GLN A 58 38.30 -40.69 -11.25
N ASN A 59 39.31 -40.32 -12.03
CA ASN A 59 39.38 -39.08 -12.82
C ASN A 59 38.69 -39.18 -14.20
N LYS A 60 38.19 -40.35 -14.60
CA LYS A 60 37.48 -40.55 -15.88
C LYS A 60 36.10 -41.16 -15.67
N GLN A 61 35.28 -40.51 -14.85
CA GLN A 61 33.86 -40.85 -14.84
C GLN A 61 33.24 -40.29 -16.12
N ASN A 62 33.08 -41.17 -17.12
CA ASN A 62 32.33 -40.84 -18.33
C ASN A 62 30.83 -40.66 -18.01
N GLY A 63 30.35 -41.21 -16.89
CA GLY A 63 28.93 -41.19 -16.52
C GLY A 63 28.01 -41.58 -17.70
N LYS A 64 26.92 -40.83 -17.90
CA LYS A 64 26.05 -40.96 -19.08
C LYS A 64 26.52 -40.10 -20.27
N CYS A 65 27.77 -39.63 -20.29
CA CYS A 65 28.31 -38.90 -21.42
C CYS A 65 28.53 -39.79 -22.64
N PRO A 66 28.38 -39.25 -23.87
CA PRO A 66 28.73 -39.96 -25.09
C PRO A 66 30.19 -40.44 -25.08
N GLN A 67 30.47 -41.47 -25.88
CA GLN A 67 31.82 -42.00 -26.03
C GLN A 67 32.82 -40.90 -26.46
N GLY A 68 33.99 -40.86 -25.83
CA GLY A 68 35.00 -39.81 -26.04
C GLY A 68 34.82 -38.56 -25.19
N LYS A 69 33.78 -38.51 -24.34
CA LYS A 69 33.51 -37.40 -23.42
C LYS A 69 33.52 -37.85 -21.96
N ILE A 70 33.84 -36.90 -21.08
CA ILE A 70 33.85 -37.05 -19.61
C ILE A 70 32.89 -36.04 -18.97
N LEU A 71 32.46 -36.31 -17.73
CA LEU A 71 31.70 -35.34 -16.94
C LEU A 71 32.51 -34.05 -16.75
N ASP A 72 31.89 -32.89 -16.92
CA ASP A 72 32.53 -31.60 -16.66
C ASP A 72 32.73 -31.40 -15.15
N PRO A 73 33.97 -31.45 -14.64
CA PRO A 73 34.23 -31.33 -13.20
C PRO A 73 33.77 -29.97 -12.64
N ARG A 74 33.54 -28.97 -13.50
CA ARG A 74 33.11 -27.63 -13.09
C ARG A 74 31.67 -27.56 -12.69
N GLN A 75 30.79 -28.44 -13.19
CA GLN A 75 29.38 -28.34 -12.84
C GLN A 75 29.19 -28.60 -11.35
N GLY A 76 29.92 -29.57 -10.79
CA GLY A 76 29.68 -30.09 -9.44
C GLY A 76 28.41 -30.93 -9.38
N SER A 77 28.31 -31.79 -8.37
CA SER A 77 27.12 -32.63 -8.10
C SER A 77 26.68 -33.53 -9.27
N GLN A 78 27.54 -33.78 -10.26
CA GLN A 78 27.32 -34.73 -11.34
C GLN A 78 28.04 -36.03 -11.04
N ASP A 79 27.37 -37.13 -11.32
CA ASP A 79 27.85 -38.49 -11.10
C ASP A 79 27.47 -39.38 -12.28
N ALA A 80 27.80 -40.67 -12.17
CA ALA A 80 27.48 -41.64 -13.21
C ALA A 80 25.96 -41.84 -13.45
N ARG A 81 25.10 -41.37 -12.56
CA ARG A 81 23.65 -41.57 -12.61
C ARG A 81 22.90 -40.36 -13.13
N THR A 82 23.51 -39.17 -13.10
CA THR A 82 22.98 -37.90 -13.60
C THR A 82 22.40 -38.09 -15.01
N GLU A 83 21.08 -37.91 -15.20
CA GLU A 83 20.39 -38.27 -16.44
C GLU A 83 20.82 -37.45 -17.65
N LYS A 84 21.12 -36.17 -17.45
CA LYS A 84 21.55 -35.23 -18.49
C LYS A 84 22.82 -34.51 -18.01
N PRO A 85 23.96 -35.21 -17.95
CA PRO A 85 25.19 -34.60 -17.47
C PRO A 85 25.73 -33.60 -18.49
N VAL A 86 26.55 -32.66 -18.02
CA VAL A 86 27.30 -31.77 -18.91
C VAL A 86 28.61 -32.48 -19.22
N CYS A 87 28.86 -32.68 -20.51
CA CYS A 87 29.92 -33.54 -20.99
C CYS A 87 30.92 -32.72 -21.80
N ILE A 88 32.18 -32.78 -21.41
CA ILE A 88 33.31 -32.17 -22.13
C ILE A 88 34.13 -33.27 -22.80
N ASP A 89 34.93 -32.93 -23.80
CA ASP A 89 35.81 -33.92 -24.43
C ASP A 89 36.90 -34.37 -23.44
N ASP A 90 37.34 -35.64 -23.55
CA ASP A 90 38.47 -36.16 -22.77
C ASP A 90 39.80 -35.58 -23.29
N ASP A 91 40.08 -34.32 -22.94
CA ASP A 91 41.29 -33.60 -23.37
C ASP A 91 42.59 -34.28 -22.93
N ASP A 92 42.56 -35.00 -21.80
CA ASP A 92 43.69 -35.80 -21.32
C ASP A 92 44.08 -36.89 -22.33
N SER A 93 43.14 -37.41 -23.11
CA SER A 93 43.41 -38.39 -24.17
C SER A 93 44.11 -37.80 -25.39
N LYS A 94 44.09 -36.47 -25.55
CA LYS A 94 44.72 -35.73 -26.65
C LYS A 94 46.14 -35.26 -26.31
N CYS A 95 46.62 -35.47 -25.09
CA CYS A 95 47.98 -35.13 -24.66
C CYS A 95 48.89 -36.36 -24.72
N GLU A 96 50.15 -36.18 -25.15
CA GLU A 96 51.14 -37.26 -25.19
C GLU A 96 51.56 -37.66 -23.77
N ALA A 97 51.59 -38.95 -23.45
CA ALA A 97 52.07 -39.41 -22.15
C ALA A 97 53.54 -38.99 -21.95
N PRO A 98 53.93 -38.41 -20.79
CA PRO A 98 53.21 -38.36 -19.50
C PRO A 98 52.39 -37.07 -19.23
N GLN A 99 52.09 -36.27 -20.25
CA GLN A 99 51.38 -35.00 -20.09
C GLN A 99 49.89 -35.15 -19.78
N LYS A 100 49.32 -34.11 -19.20
CA LYS A 100 47.90 -33.93 -18.89
C LYS A 100 47.38 -32.61 -19.43
N ALA A 101 46.09 -32.52 -19.67
CA ALA A 101 45.46 -31.31 -20.16
C ALA A 101 45.12 -30.33 -19.01
N ALA A 102 45.28 -29.03 -19.28
CA ALA A 102 44.71 -27.98 -18.46
C ALA A 102 43.18 -27.93 -18.59
N THR A 103 42.49 -27.45 -17.56
CA THR A 103 41.03 -27.31 -17.57
C THR A 103 40.61 -26.16 -18.51
N ARG A 104 39.95 -26.47 -19.63
CA ARG A 104 39.47 -25.51 -20.67
C ARG A 104 38.84 -24.24 -20.08
N PRO A 105 39.15 -22.99 -20.44
CA PRO A 105 38.50 -21.79 -19.88
C PRO A 105 36.95 -21.77 -19.98
N LYS A 106 36.26 -21.02 -19.10
CA LYS A 106 34.77 -20.97 -19.03
C LYS A 106 34.07 -20.51 -20.33
N LYS A 107 34.80 -19.83 -21.22
CA LYS A 107 34.27 -19.26 -22.47
C LYS A 107 34.64 -20.05 -23.72
N THR A 108 35.40 -21.12 -23.60
CA THR A 108 35.80 -21.92 -24.77
C THR A 108 34.66 -22.87 -25.12
N GLN A 109 34.16 -22.82 -26.35
CA GLN A 109 33.17 -23.78 -26.83
C GLN A 109 33.78 -25.18 -26.84
N ASP A 110 32.98 -26.18 -26.44
CA ASP A 110 33.37 -27.56 -26.62
C ASP A 110 33.34 -27.94 -28.10
N GLY A 111 34.42 -28.53 -28.58
CA GLY A 111 34.53 -28.98 -29.95
C GLY A 111 35.72 -29.90 -30.17
N PRO A 112 35.63 -30.84 -31.13
CA PRO A 112 36.71 -31.77 -31.42
C PRO A 112 38.01 -31.05 -31.81
N ASP A 113 37.90 -29.88 -32.43
CA ASP A 113 39.01 -29.07 -32.96
C ASP A 113 39.75 -28.24 -31.91
N VAL A 114 39.24 -28.20 -30.66
CA VAL A 114 39.92 -27.48 -29.59
C VAL A 114 41.16 -28.27 -29.15
N LYS A 115 42.34 -27.69 -29.35
CA LYS A 115 43.61 -28.24 -28.88
C LYS A 115 43.80 -27.92 -27.39
N PRO A 116 43.90 -28.92 -26.51
CA PRO A 116 44.15 -28.68 -25.10
C PRO A 116 45.58 -28.18 -24.86
N GLN A 117 45.75 -27.39 -23.81
CA GLN A 117 47.07 -27.03 -23.33
C GLN A 117 47.61 -28.17 -22.47
N CYS A 118 48.61 -28.87 -22.97
CA CYS A 118 49.21 -30.02 -22.29
C CYS A 118 50.44 -29.60 -21.46
N GLY A 119 50.67 -30.28 -20.34
CA GLY A 119 51.87 -30.11 -19.51
C GLY A 119 52.13 -31.32 -18.62
N VAL A 120 53.33 -31.41 -18.05
CA VAL A 120 53.69 -32.47 -17.11
C VAL A 120 52.96 -32.25 -15.79
N ASP A 121 52.20 -33.26 -15.35
CA ASP A 121 51.45 -33.25 -14.09
C ASP A 121 52.31 -33.86 -12.97
N GLU A 122 53.05 -33.00 -12.26
CA GLU A 122 53.90 -33.40 -11.13
C GLU A 122 53.09 -33.83 -9.89
N LYS A 123 51.79 -33.52 -9.84
CA LYS A 123 50.89 -33.81 -8.73
C LYS A 123 49.63 -34.53 -9.22
N SER A 124 49.86 -35.63 -9.95
CA SER A 124 48.78 -36.43 -10.57
C SER A 124 47.73 -36.96 -9.59
N ASP A 125 48.01 -36.97 -8.28
CA ASP A 125 47.11 -37.35 -7.20
C ASP A 125 46.49 -36.16 -6.44
N HIS A 126 46.66 -34.92 -6.93
CA HIS A 126 46.03 -33.74 -6.32
C HIS A 126 44.51 -33.87 -6.34
N ARG A 127 43.89 -33.51 -5.21
CA ARG A 127 42.45 -33.51 -5.00
C ARG A 127 42.08 -32.32 -4.16
N CYS A 128 40.86 -31.84 -4.41
CA CYS A 128 40.24 -30.86 -3.55
C CYS A 128 39.49 -31.57 -2.43
N ASP A 129 39.73 -31.14 -1.19
CA ASP A 129 39.09 -31.72 -0.01
C ASP A 129 37.59 -31.39 0.04
N ASP A 130 37.20 -30.21 -0.47
CA ASP A 130 35.81 -29.79 -0.52
C ASP A 130 35.12 -30.32 -1.79
N THR A 131 34.11 -31.18 -1.59
CA THR A 131 33.20 -31.69 -2.64
C THR A 131 32.50 -30.60 -3.48
N ARG A 132 32.49 -29.35 -3.00
CA ARG A 132 31.96 -28.17 -3.70
C ARG A 132 32.99 -27.46 -4.57
N THR A 133 34.19 -28.01 -4.63
CA THR A 133 35.28 -27.51 -5.44
C THR A 133 35.78 -28.58 -6.40
N TYR A 134 36.39 -28.16 -7.49
CA TYR A 134 36.98 -29.04 -8.47
C TYR A 134 38.46 -28.71 -8.66
N ASP A 135 39.24 -29.71 -9.06
CA ASP A 135 40.65 -29.56 -9.42
C ASP A 135 40.77 -28.80 -10.74
N HIS A 136 41.11 -27.52 -10.65
CA HIS A 136 41.38 -26.66 -11.78
C HIS A 136 42.86 -26.74 -12.15
N LYS A 137 43.12 -27.37 -13.29
CA LYS A 137 44.45 -27.53 -13.89
C LYS A 137 44.78 -26.35 -14.79
N GLU A 138 45.94 -25.76 -14.59
CA GLU A 138 46.44 -24.65 -15.41
C GLU A 138 47.86 -24.96 -15.90
N ALA A 139 48.06 -24.95 -17.22
CA ALA A 139 49.36 -25.19 -17.84
C ALA A 139 50.23 -23.92 -17.79
N LYS A 140 51.36 -23.99 -17.09
CA LYS A 140 52.36 -22.90 -16.99
C LYS A 140 53.76 -23.46 -17.18
N GLY A 141 54.49 -22.95 -18.17
CA GLY A 141 55.88 -23.35 -18.43
C GLY A 141 56.04 -24.86 -18.71
N GLY A 142 55.08 -25.48 -19.39
CA GLY A 142 55.10 -26.92 -19.70
C GLY A 142 54.73 -27.83 -18.52
N LYS A 143 54.31 -27.29 -17.38
CA LYS A 143 53.85 -28.03 -16.20
C LYS A 143 52.39 -27.74 -15.89
N ILE A 144 51.69 -28.69 -15.29
CA ILE A 144 50.34 -28.50 -14.75
C ILE A 144 50.44 -28.03 -13.30
N SER A 145 49.78 -26.91 -13.03
CA SER A 145 49.52 -26.41 -11.69
C SER A 145 48.07 -26.69 -11.32
N HIS A 146 47.82 -27.04 -10.06
CA HIS A 146 46.50 -27.39 -9.55
C HIS A 146 45.99 -26.32 -8.59
N SER A 147 44.70 -26.04 -8.66
CA SER A 147 44.01 -25.14 -7.73
C SER A 147 42.58 -25.59 -7.52
N CYS A 148 42.06 -25.49 -6.31
CA CYS A 148 40.66 -25.82 -6.02
C CYS A 148 39.77 -24.61 -6.29
N ARG A 149 38.82 -24.74 -7.22
CA ARG A 149 37.85 -23.68 -7.56
C ARG A 149 36.42 -24.12 -7.29
N SER A 150 35.54 -23.19 -6.95
CA SER A 150 34.12 -23.51 -6.72
C SER A 150 33.47 -24.07 -7.98
N THR A 151 32.61 -25.08 -7.79
CA THR A 151 31.76 -25.60 -8.86
C THR A 151 30.65 -24.61 -9.21
N LYS A 152 30.10 -24.75 -10.42
CA LYS A 152 28.98 -23.94 -10.90
C LYS A 152 27.73 -24.12 -10.03
N ASP A 153 27.40 -25.35 -9.63
CA ASP A 153 26.33 -25.63 -8.68
C ASP A 153 26.54 -24.86 -7.35
N THR A 154 27.78 -24.79 -6.86
CA THR A 154 28.09 -24.03 -5.63
C THR A 154 27.90 -22.52 -5.83
N ASP A 155 28.35 -21.98 -6.95
CA ASP A 155 28.18 -20.56 -7.27
C ASP A 155 26.70 -20.20 -7.50
N ASP A 156 25.96 -21.06 -8.19
CA ASP A 156 24.52 -20.91 -8.45
C ASP A 156 23.73 -20.97 -7.14
N ARG A 157 24.03 -21.91 -6.24
CA ARG A 157 23.43 -21.96 -4.89
C ARG A 157 23.75 -20.72 -4.05
N LYS A 158 24.98 -20.19 -4.12
CA LYS A 158 25.35 -18.94 -3.45
C LYS A 158 24.54 -17.76 -3.99
N LYS A 159 24.37 -17.69 -5.31
CA LYS A 159 23.57 -16.66 -5.98
C LYS A 159 22.10 -16.77 -5.61
N GLU A 160 21.52 -17.96 -5.66
CA GLU A 160 20.12 -18.20 -5.26
C GLU A 160 19.88 -17.80 -3.80
N LYS A 161 20.79 -18.17 -2.89
CA LYS A 161 20.71 -17.78 -1.47
C LYS A 161 20.83 -16.26 -1.27
N TYR A 162 21.58 -15.57 -2.12
CA TYR A 162 21.64 -14.10 -2.11
C TYR A 162 20.34 -13.49 -2.65
N ASP A 163 19.87 -13.96 -3.80
CA ASP A 163 18.64 -13.46 -4.44
C ASP A 163 17.41 -13.68 -3.55
N LYS A 164 17.33 -14.81 -2.85
CA LYS A 164 16.28 -15.09 -1.86
C LYS A 164 16.29 -14.07 -0.72
N ARG A 165 17.46 -13.80 -0.13
CA ARG A 165 17.62 -12.80 0.94
C ARG A 165 17.23 -11.39 0.47
N VAL A 166 17.62 -11.00 -0.75
CA VAL A 166 17.26 -9.68 -1.30
C VAL A 166 15.76 -9.57 -1.54
N LYS A 167 15.11 -10.63 -2.05
CA LYS A 167 13.65 -10.66 -2.24
C LYS A 167 12.88 -10.59 -0.93
N GLU A 168 13.32 -11.31 0.10
CA GLU A 168 12.73 -11.27 1.44
C GLU A 168 12.83 -9.85 2.04
N VAL A 169 14.03 -9.25 2.01
CA VAL A 169 14.24 -7.88 2.50
C VAL A 169 13.39 -6.84 1.74
N LYS A 170 13.32 -6.94 0.41
CA LYS A 170 12.46 -6.05 -0.39
C LYS A 170 10.98 -6.22 -0.05
N GLY A 171 10.52 -7.47 0.11
CA GLY A 171 9.13 -7.74 0.49
C GLY A 171 8.76 -7.14 1.85
N ASP A 172 9.68 -7.16 2.81
CA ASP A 172 9.45 -6.55 4.13
C ASP A 172 9.47 -5.02 4.08
N ILE A 173 10.36 -4.42 3.28
CA ILE A 173 10.39 -2.97 3.04
C ILE A 173 9.09 -2.51 2.37
N ASP A 174 8.65 -3.18 1.30
CA ASP A 174 7.43 -2.83 0.57
C ASP A 174 6.18 -2.92 1.46
N LYS A 175 6.11 -3.94 2.33
CA LYS A 175 5.02 -4.08 3.32
C LYS A 175 5.05 -2.94 4.34
N LYS A 176 6.24 -2.58 4.85
CA LYS A 176 6.41 -1.49 5.80
C LYS A 176 6.03 -0.15 5.17
N ASP A 177 6.50 0.13 3.96
CA ASP A 177 6.22 1.39 3.26
C ASP A 177 4.72 1.54 2.97
N LYS A 178 4.03 0.45 2.58
CA LYS A 178 2.57 0.43 2.43
C LYS A 178 1.84 0.68 3.76
N ARG A 179 2.29 0.05 4.85
CA ARG A 179 1.71 0.26 6.19
C ARG A 179 1.89 1.72 6.63
N ASP A 180 3.08 2.25 6.47
CA ASP A 180 3.39 3.64 6.82
C ASP A 180 2.60 4.61 5.93
N GLN A 181 2.41 4.31 4.65
CA GLN A 181 1.56 5.12 3.75
C GLN A 181 0.11 5.16 4.22
N LYS A 182 -0.50 4.02 4.56
CA LYS A 182 -1.87 3.98 5.09
C LYS A 182 -1.99 4.75 6.41
N ARG A 183 -1.02 4.62 7.31
CA ARG A 183 -0.95 5.39 8.56
C ARG A 183 -0.91 6.89 8.29
N ARG A 184 -0.07 7.34 7.36
CA ARG A 184 0.00 8.75 6.93
C ARG A 184 -1.33 9.24 6.34
N GLY A 185 -1.93 8.45 5.45
CA GLY A 185 -3.22 8.78 4.85
C GLY A 185 -4.31 8.93 5.91
N ARG A 186 -4.39 8.00 6.87
CA ARG A 186 -5.32 8.07 8.00
C ARG A 186 -5.05 9.29 8.90
N MET A 187 -3.79 9.60 9.22
CA MET A 187 -3.42 10.81 9.97
C MET A 187 -3.87 12.08 9.26
N GLY A 188 -3.55 12.20 7.97
CA GLY A 188 -3.95 13.34 7.15
C GLY A 188 -5.46 13.48 7.06
N PHE A 189 -6.17 12.39 6.80
CA PHE A 189 -7.63 12.35 6.77
C PHE A 189 -8.23 12.86 8.08
N CYS A 190 -7.87 12.25 9.22
CA CYS A 190 -8.42 12.60 10.52
C CYS A 190 -8.11 14.04 10.91
N PHE A 191 -6.91 14.52 10.57
CA PHE A 191 -6.53 15.90 10.82
C PHE A 191 -7.41 16.85 10.00
N THR A 192 -7.52 16.62 8.70
CA THR A 192 -8.34 17.47 7.81
C THR A 192 -9.81 17.48 8.19
N LEU A 193 -10.36 16.32 8.59
CA LEU A 193 -11.73 16.19 9.05
C LEU A 193 -11.96 17.03 10.31
N LEU A 194 -11.18 16.80 11.38
CA LEU A 194 -11.37 17.50 12.66
C LEU A 194 -11.06 18.99 12.57
N ALA A 195 -10.07 19.40 11.77
CA ALA A 195 -9.77 20.80 11.54
C ALA A 195 -10.92 21.53 10.82
N ALA A 196 -11.62 20.86 9.89
CA ALA A 196 -12.78 21.43 9.21
C ALA A 196 -13.98 21.69 10.16
N PHE A 197 -14.01 21.01 11.31
CA PHE A 197 -14.99 21.24 12.37
C PHE A 197 -14.45 22.08 13.52
N GLU A 198 -13.34 22.80 13.31
CA GLU A 198 -12.73 23.68 14.31
C GLU A 198 -12.45 22.94 15.63
N ALA A 199 -12.08 21.66 15.57
CA ALA A 199 -11.73 20.88 16.76
C ALA A 199 -10.60 21.56 17.56
N TRP A 200 -9.77 22.36 16.89
CA TRP A 200 -8.68 23.12 17.49
C TRP A 200 -8.74 24.60 17.10
N ASN A 201 -8.00 25.42 17.83
CA ASN A 201 -7.83 26.83 17.52
C ASN A 201 -7.20 26.99 16.13
N MET A 202 -7.94 27.58 15.20
CA MET A 202 -7.49 27.75 13.81
C MET A 202 -6.28 28.67 13.68
N ALA A 203 -6.09 29.64 14.58
CA ALA A 203 -4.90 30.49 14.58
C ALA A 203 -3.64 29.72 14.98
N ASP A 204 -3.76 28.69 15.81
CA ASP A 204 -2.64 27.79 16.14
C ASP A 204 -2.28 26.91 14.94
N ILE A 205 -3.30 26.38 14.23
CA ILE A 205 -3.11 25.57 13.02
C ILE A 205 -2.48 26.40 11.90
N GLN A 206 -2.97 27.64 11.68
CA GLN A 206 -2.45 28.56 10.67
C GLN A 206 -0.97 28.89 10.85
N LYS A 207 -0.47 28.86 12.08
CA LYS A 207 0.93 29.13 12.41
C LYS A 207 1.85 27.93 12.21
N MET A 208 1.30 26.72 12.01
CA MET A 208 2.10 25.54 11.72
C MET A 208 2.79 25.68 10.37
N SER A 209 4.09 25.45 10.36
CA SER A 209 4.89 25.36 9.15
C SER A 209 4.57 24.09 8.35
N GLY A 210 4.90 24.09 7.05
CA GLY A 210 4.77 22.89 6.21
C GLY A 210 5.54 21.69 6.75
N ASP A 211 6.71 21.91 7.37
CA ASP A 211 7.52 20.87 7.99
C ASP A 211 6.84 20.27 9.24
N GLU A 212 6.15 21.09 10.04
CA GLU A 212 5.34 20.59 11.16
C GLU A 212 4.17 19.74 10.69
N PHE A 213 3.48 20.14 9.60
CA PHE A 213 2.41 19.34 9.00
C PHE A 213 2.92 18.02 8.43
N ASP A 214 3.94 18.06 7.58
CA ASP A 214 4.55 16.88 6.96
C ASP A 214 5.12 15.93 8.03
N GLY A 215 5.73 16.48 9.08
CA GLY A 215 6.21 15.70 10.21
C GLY A 215 5.07 15.06 11.01
N MET A 216 3.99 15.80 11.29
CA MET A 216 2.84 15.33 12.05
C MET A 216 2.16 14.14 11.38
N ILE A 217 1.90 14.19 10.08
CA ILE A 217 1.27 13.06 9.37
C ILE A 217 2.11 11.78 9.42
N ASN A 218 3.41 11.90 9.68
CA ASN A 218 4.34 10.78 9.86
C ASN A 218 4.54 10.33 11.29
N MET A 219 3.97 11.06 12.25
CA MET A 219 4.02 10.74 13.67
C MET A 219 2.78 9.95 14.03
N TRP A 220 2.68 8.71 13.52
CA TRP A 220 1.67 7.77 14.02
C TRP A 220 1.85 7.65 15.53
N PRO A 221 0.82 7.92 16.35
CA PRO A 221 0.99 7.94 17.79
C PRO A 221 1.43 6.56 18.31
N ASP A 222 2.41 6.54 19.20
CA ASP A 222 2.89 5.32 19.88
C ASP A 222 1.93 4.90 21.01
N GLN A 223 0.64 4.74 20.67
CA GLN A 223 -0.39 4.23 21.57
C GLN A 223 -0.49 2.71 21.38
N PRO A 224 -0.37 1.89 22.44
CA PRO A 224 -0.36 0.43 22.32
C PRO A 224 -1.64 -0.16 21.71
N ASN A 225 -2.74 0.59 21.71
CA ASN A 225 -4.05 0.14 21.26
C ASN A 225 -4.53 0.78 19.95
N LEU A 226 -3.70 1.58 19.25
CA LEU A 226 -4.09 2.11 17.93
C LEU A 226 -3.92 1.00 16.87
N PRO A 227 -5.01 0.45 16.30
CA PRO A 227 -4.89 -0.53 15.24
C PRO A 227 -4.25 0.08 14.00
N ASP A 228 -3.57 -0.75 13.21
CA ASP A 228 -3.20 -0.31 11.87
C ASP A 228 -4.44 -0.09 11.01
N PRO A 229 -4.48 0.98 10.21
CA PRO A 229 -5.57 1.16 9.26
C PRO A 229 -5.53 0.01 8.24
N ASP A 230 -6.55 -0.82 8.26
CA ASP A 230 -6.79 -1.90 7.31
C ASP A 230 -7.35 -1.33 5.99
N LYS A 231 -8.24 -0.33 6.11
CA LYS A 231 -8.91 0.38 5.02
C LYS A 231 -8.83 1.89 5.20
N ASP A 232 -8.78 2.63 4.09
CA ASP A 232 -8.96 4.07 4.10
C ASP A 232 -10.42 4.42 4.45
N ILE A 233 -10.66 5.53 5.14
CA ILE A 233 -12.01 6.03 5.38
C ILE A 233 -12.36 6.84 4.14
N ALA A 234 -13.32 6.35 3.38
CA ALA A 234 -13.86 7.12 2.28
C ALA A 234 -14.80 8.19 2.82
N ASP A 235 -14.91 9.28 2.10
CA ASP A 235 -15.66 10.44 2.54
C ASP A 235 -17.16 10.20 2.69
N TYR A 236 -17.73 9.33 1.87
CA TYR A 236 -19.14 8.93 2.00
C TYR A 236 -19.41 8.14 3.28
N MET A 237 -18.39 7.55 3.92
CA MET A 237 -18.52 6.82 5.19
C MET A 237 -18.68 7.75 6.39
N VAL A 238 -18.32 9.04 6.26
CA VAL A 238 -18.44 9.98 7.37
C VAL A 238 -19.88 10.46 7.49
N ARG A 239 -20.45 10.31 8.70
CA ARG A 239 -21.76 10.82 9.08
C ARG A 239 -21.57 11.86 10.16
N ILE A 240 -22.22 13.01 9.99
CA ILE A 240 -22.14 14.12 10.94
C ILE A 240 -23.54 14.54 11.29
N TYR A 241 -23.81 14.60 12.58
CA TYR A 241 -25.08 15.09 13.13
C TYR A 241 -24.77 16.09 14.24
N LYS A 242 -25.67 17.04 14.48
CA LYS A 242 -25.56 17.95 15.62
C LYS A 242 -26.51 17.50 16.72
N GLU A 243 -26.13 17.65 17.98
CA GLU A 243 -27.08 17.66 19.10
C GLU A 243 -27.99 18.90 19.01
N PRO A 244 -29.23 18.83 19.52
CA PRO A 244 -30.22 19.85 19.21
C PRO A 244 -29.89 21.04 20.09
N VAL A 245 -29.34 22.09 19.49
CA VAL A 245 -29.14 23.35 20.20
C VAL A 245 -30.40 24.16 20.05
N SER A 246 -30.97 24.56 21.18
CA SER A 246 -32.04 25.53 21.26
C SER A 246 -31.70 26.75 20.39
N TYR A 247 -32.55 27.01 19.41
CA TYR A 247 -32.39 28.06 18.40
C TYR A 247 -32.16 29.43 19.04
N VAL A 248 -31.25 30.23 18.46
CA VAL A 248 -31.19 31.66 18.73
C VAL A 248 -32.32 32.30 17.94
N ILE A 249 -33.43 32.58 18.62
CA ILE A 249 -34.41 33.55 18.13
C ILE A 249 -33.67 34.88 18.06
N ILE A 250 -33.41 35.39 16.85
CA ILE A 250 -32.90 36.75 16.69
C ILE A 250 -34.12 37.65 16.90
N PRO A 251 -34.25 38.37 18.04
CA PRO A 251 -35.36 39.28 18.21
C PRO A 251 -35.10 40.46 17.29
N ASP A 252 -36.04 40.69 16.37
CA ASP A 252 -36.26 41.96 15.67
C ASP A 252 -35.08 42.49 14.83
N ILE A 253 -34.99 41.98 13.59
CA ILE A 253 -34.05 42.45 12.54
C ILE A 253 -34.41 43.88 12.07
N ALA A 254 -35.56 44.43 12.47
CA ALA A 254 -36.04 45.74 12.03
C ALA A 254 -35.21 46.94 12.56
N GLN A 255 -34.42 46.79 13.64
CA GLN A 255 -33.69 47.91 14.24
C GLN A 255 -32.23 48.08 13.78
N ALA A 256 -31.64 47.09 13.12
CA ALA A 256 -30.31 47.21 12.51
C ALA A 256 -30.49 47.33 11.00
N GLY A 257 -30.36 48.55 10.45
CA GLY A 257 -30.58 48.87 9.02
C GLY A 257 -29.65 48.19 7.99
N GLY A 258 -29.14 46.99 8.26
CA GLY A 258 -28.60 46.07 7.28
C GLY A 258 -29.45 44.80 7.31
N GLY A 259 -30.16 44.51 6.21
CA GLY A 259 -31.02 43.33 6.08
C GLY A 259 -30.30 42.00 6.30
N LEU A 260 -31.01 40.89 6.06
CA LEU A 260 -30.58 39.49 6.25
C LEU A 260 -29.07 39.24 6.00
N GLY A 261 -28.53 39.81 4.92
CA GLY A 261 -27.13 39.73 4.56
C GLY A 261 -26.11 40.25 5.59
N ALA A 262 -26.45 41.07 6.60
CA ALA A 262 -25.49 41.54 7.61
C ALA A 262 -25.20 40.48 8.70
N ALA A 263 -26.22 39.81 9.22
CA ALA A 263 -26.07 38.73 10.20
C ALA A 263 -25.48 37.47 9.54
N ILE A 264 -25.90 37.19 8.29
CA ILE A 264 -25.37 36.09 7.50
C ILE A 264 -23.91 36.33 7.12
N ARG A 265 -23.50 37.56 6.78
CA ARG A 265 -22.08 37.93 6.57
C ARG A 265 -21.21 37.67 7.80
N ALA A 266 -21.71 37.86 9.01
CA ALA A 266 -20.97 37.54 10.24
C ALA A 266 -20.75 36.02 10.40
N LEU A 267 -21.77 35.20 10.08
CA LEU A 267 -21.68 33.74 10.12
C LEU A 267 -20.77 33.18 9.01
N ILE A 268 -20.88 33.74 7.79
CA ILE A 268 -20.00 33.47 6.65
C ILE A 268 -18.55 33.85 6.99
N GLY A 269 -18.33 34.95 7.71
CA GLY A 269 -17.01 35.37 8.17
C GLY A 269 -16.33 34.37 9.10
N VAL A 270 -17.09 33.67 9.94
CA VAL A 270 -16.58 32.62 10.84
C VAL A 270 -16.24 31.34 10.05
N ILE A 271 -17.13 30.88 9.17
CA ILE A 271 -16.91 29.67 8.34
C ILE A 271 -15.81 29.90 7.29
N LYS A 272 -15.81 31.07 6.61
CA LYS A 272 -14.69 31.49 5.76
C LYS A 272 -13.42 31.67 6.59
N GLY A 273 -13.49 32.12 7.84
CA GLY A 273 -12.34 32.22 8.75
C GLY A 273 -11.69 30.87 9.06
N ALA A 274 -12.52 29.86 9.34
CA ALA A 274 -12.08 28.48 9.58
C ALA A 274 -11.50 27.81 8.32
N LEU A 275 -12.09 28.04 7.15
CA LEU A 275 -11.57 27.50 5.88
C LEU A 275 -10.41 28.32 5.32
N SER A 276 -10.36 29.63 5.57
CA SER A 276 -9.29 30.52 5.10
C SER A 276 -8.00 30.38 5.89
N GLY A 277 -8.03 29.73 7.05
CA GLY A 277 -6.81 29.30 7.73
C GLY A 277 -5.96 28.31 6.94
N ALA A 278 -6.57 27.62 5.97
CA ALA A 278 -5.86 26.77 5.03
C ALA A 278 -5.41 27.51 3.76
N LYS A 279 -5.53 28.84 3.63
CA LYS A 279 -5.15 29.59 2.41
C LYS A 279 -3.69 29.37 1.96
N ASN A 280 -2.80 28.97 2.86
CA ASN A 280 -1.40 28.65 2.54
C ASN A 280 -1.18 27.19 2.11
N LEU A 281 -2.18 26.31 2.30
CA LEU A 281 -2.19 24.92 1.87
C LEU A 281 -3.18 24.79 0.72
N GLY A 282 -2.72 25.04 -0.52
CA GLY A 282 -3.56 24.88 -1.70
C GLY A 282 -4.20 23.48 -1.81
N PRO A 283 -5.22 23.29 -2.66
CA PRO A 283 -5.90 22.01 -2.88
C PRO A 283 -4.99 20.78 -2.98
N SER A 284 -3.89 20.91 -3.73
CA SER A 284 -2.90 19.85 -3.91
C SER A 284 -2.20 19.47 -2.60
N ALA A 285 -1.97 20.42 -1.70
CA ALA A 285 -1.36 20.17 -0.39
C ALA A 285 -2.34 19.43 0.53
N ILE A 286 -3.62 19.83 0.56
CA ILE A 286 -4.67 19.12 1.32
C ILE A 286 -4.82 17.67 0.83
N LYS A 287 -4.84 17.47 -0.50
CA LYS A 287 -4.90 16.14 -1.11
C LYS A 287 -3.63 15.31 -0.81
N ALA A 288 -2.45 15.91 -0.85
CA ALA A 288 -1.20 15.24 -0.52
C ALA A 288 -1.13 14.81 0.95
N ILE A 289 -1.57 15.69 1.86
CA ILE A 289 -1.71 15.40 3.29
C ILE A 289 -2.64 14.22 3.51
N ARG A 290 -3.83 14.27 2.90
CA ARG A 290 -4.88 13.26 3.08
C ARG A 290 -4.54 11.90 2.47
N THR A 291 -3.79 11.87 1.38
CA THR A 291 -3.38 10.61 0.73
C THR A 291 -2.12 9.99 1.34
N GLY A 292 -1.37 10.73 2.16
CA GLY A 292 -0.14 10.23 2.79
C GLY A 292 0.94 9.82 1.78
N ASN A 293 0.86 10.29 0.53
CA ASN A 293 1.72 9.86 -0.57
C ASN A 293 3.15 10.37 -0.45
N ARG A 294 3.41 11.35 0.43
CA ARG A 294 4.72 11.95 0.62
C ARG A 294 5.30 11.58 1.99
N PRO A 295 6.41 10.83 2.05
CA PRO A 295 7.17 10.71 3.29
C PRO A 295 7.84 12.06 3.61
N ALA A 296 7.99 12.34 4.89
CA ALA A 296 8.56 13.59 5.38
C ALA A 296 10.03 13.41 5.70
N SER A 297 10.77 14.51 5.52
CA SER A 297 12.19 14.57 5.83
C SER A 297 12.43 14.35 7.33
N ALA A 298 13.67 14.03 7.68
CA ALA A 298 14.07 13.96 9.09
C ALA A 298 13.89 15.32 9.79
N GLY A 299 14.12 16.43 9.07
CA GLY A 299 13.87 17.78 9.57
C GLY A 299 12.41 18.02 9.92
N ALA A 300 11.49 17.67 9.01
CA ALA A 300 10.05 17.78 9.23
C ALA A 300 9.58 16.95 10.44
N LYS A 301 10.04 15.69 10.57
CA LYS A 301 9.74 14.86 11.76
C LYS A 301 10.23 15.50 13.06
N ASN A 302 11.40 16.14 13.05
CA ASN A 302 11.93 16.83 14.22
C ASN A 302 11.15 18.11 14.54
N ALA A 303 10.79 18.90 13.52
CA ALA A 303 9.97 20.10 13.67
C ALA A 303 8.61 19.75 14.30
N ALA A 304 7.93 18.72 13.79
CA ALA A 304 6.66 18.24 14.34
C ALA A 304 6.79 17.75 15.80
N LYS A 305 7.88 17.05 16.15
CA LYS A 305 8.14 16.62 17.54
C LYS A 305 8.35 17.79 18.51
N GLN A 306 8.93 18.89 18.03
CA GLN A 306 9.21 20.08 18.82
C GLN A 306 8.03 21.05 18.89
N SER A 307 7.04 20.87 18.00
CA SER A 307 5.85 21.70 17.94
C SER A 307 4.86 21.39 19.07
N SER A 308 4.55 22.41 19.88
CA SER A 308 3.55 22.30 20.93
C SER A 308 2.12 22.12 20.37
N THR A 309 1.84 22.71 19.20
CA THR A 309 0.56 22.54 18.50
C THR A 309 0.38 21.11 18.01
N VAL A 310 1.39 20.54 17.33
CA VAL A 310 1.37 19.13 16.93
C VAL A 310 1.23 18.22 18.15
N GLY A 311 2.01 18.48 19.20
CA GLY A 311 1.94 17.71 20.44
C GLY A 311 0.54 17.70 21.09
N ARG A 312 -0.23 18.77 20.91
CA ARG A 312 -1.64 18.88 21.37
C ARG A 312 -2.58 18.08 20.47
N ILE A 313 -2.44 18.22 19.15
CA ILE A 313 -3.26 17.51 18.16
C ILE A 313 -3.09 15.99 18.28
N VAL A 314 -1.86 15.47 18.33
CA VAL A 314 -1.61 14.02 18.37
C VAL A 314 -2.01 13.36 19.69
N LYS A 315 -2.30 14.16 20.72
CA LYS A 315 -2.82 13.71 22.02
C LYS A 315 -4.32 14.01 22.19
N ASP A 316 -4.95 14.65 21.22
CA ASP A 316 -6.37 14.97 21.27
C ASP A 316 -7.18 13.68 21.19
N GLN A 317 -8.09 13.48 22.15
CA GLN A 317 -8.88 12.26 22.25
C GLN A 317 -9.73 12.02 20.99
N ARG A 318 -10.31 13.07 20.39
CA ARG A 318 -11.12 12.97 19.18
C ARG A 318 -10.28 12.57 17.98
N PHE A 319 -9.04 13.06 17.92
CA PHE A 319 -8.09 12.65 16.90
C PHE A 319 -7.69 11.18 17.05
N LEU A 320 -7.37 10.76 18.28
CA LEU A 320 -7.06 9.36 18.57
C LEU A 320 -8.25 8.42 18.25
N GLU A 321 -9.48 8.84 18.54
CA GLU A 321 -10.70 8.11 18.18
C GLU A 321 -10.89 8.01 16.66
N CYS A 322 -10.64 9.08 15.92
CA CYS A 322 -10.63 9.04 14.46
C CYS A 322 -9.58 8.06 13.91
N LEU A 323 -8.36 8.07 14.48
CA LEU A 323 -7.30 7.15 14.05
C LEU A 323 -7.63 5.70 14.37
N ALA A 324 -8.28 5.45 15.52
CA ALA A 324 -8.70 4.12 15.97
C ALA A 324 -9.88 3.56 15.19
N ALA A 325 -10.61 4.40 14.44
CA ALA A 325 -11.72 3.97 13.62
C ALA A 325 -11.28 2.94 12.57
N THR A 326 -11.76 1.71 12.73
CA THR A 326 -11.45 0.58 11.83
C THR A 326 -12.71 -0.21 11.50
N ALA A 327 -12.72 -0.82 10.32
CA ALA A 327 -13.84 -1.65 9.87
C ALA A 327 -14.07 -2.87 10.78
N GLY A 328 -13.01 -3.41 11.38
CA GLY A 328 -13.07 -4.55 12.30
C GLY A 328 -13.87 -4.28 13.58
N ILE A 329 -13.83 -3.05 14.10
CA ILE A 329 -14.61 -2.64 15.29
C ILE A 329 -16.09 -2.41 14.92
N ALA A 330 -16.37 -1.94 13.70
CA ALA A 330 -17.74 -1.77 13.20
C ALA A 330 -18.43 -3.10 12.86
N ALA A 331 -17.69 -4.09 12.38
CA ALA A 331 -18.23 -5.43 12.07
C ALA A 331 -18.68 -6.19 13.33
N THR A 332 -18.00 -6.03 14.47
CA THR A 332 -18.44 -6.60 15.75
C THR A 332 -19.60 -5.84 16.37
N ALA A 333 -19.77 -4.56 16.03
CA ALA A 333 -20.92 -3.73 16.42
C ALA A 333 -22.21 -4.03 15.65
N ALA A 334 -22.12 -4.66 14.48
CA ALA A 334 -23.26 -5.01 13.64
C ALA A 334 -24.00 -6.29 14.10
N LEU A 335 -23.54 -6.92 15.19
CA LEU A 335 -24.27 -8.01 15.84
C LEU A 335 -25.49 -7.43 16.59
N PRO A 336 -26.69 -8.01 16.45
CA PRO A 336 -27.96 -7.42 16.89
C PRO A 336 -28.09 -7.19 18.41
N GLU A 337 -27.14 -7.63 19.23
CA GLU A 337 -27.16 -7.52 20.70
C GLU A 337 -26.13 -6.53 21.26
N VAL A 338 -25.28 -5.92 20.42
CA VAL A 338 -24.27 -4.95 20.89
C VAL A 338 -24.82 -3.54 20.67
N PRO A 339 -25.05 -2.73 21.72
CA PRO A 339 -25.48 -1.34 21.53
C PRO A 339 -24.48 -0.62 20.61
N GLN A 340 -24.97 0.22 19.69
CA GLN A 340 -24.20 0.96 18.64
C GLN A 340 -23.03 1.84 19.14
N LYS A 341 -22.65 1.74 20.41
CA LYS A 341 -21.54 2.39 21.12
C LYS A 341 -20.14 2.14 20.52
N ASN A 342 -20.04 1.36 19.44
CA ASN A 342 -18.79 0.98 18.78
C ASN A 342 -18.57 1.69 17.43
N VAL A 343 -19.51 2.54 16.98
CA VAL A 343 -19.17 3.54 15.96
C VAL A 343 -18.41 4.65 16.70
N PRO A 344 -17.16 4.98 16.33
CA PRO A 344 -16.46 6.08 16.98
C PRO A 344 -17.30 7.34 16.77
N ASP A 345 -17.87 7.84 17.87
CA ASP A 345 -18.64 9.08 17.91
C ASP A 345 -17.77 10.15 18.56
N MET A 346 -17.23 11.04 17.72
CA MET A 346 -16.36 12.12 18.14
C MET A 346 -17.20 13.38 18.32
N ALA A 347 -17.37 13.82 19.57
CA ALA A 347 -18.05 15.06 19.89
C ALA A 347 -17.11 16.28 19.77
N ILE A 348 -17.52 17.28 18.99
CA ILE A 348 -16.87 18.58 18.81
C ILE A 348 -17.91 19.66 19.13
N GLY A 349 -17.93 20.09 20.40
CA GLY A 349 -19.01 20.92 20.91
C GLY A 349 -20.33 20.17 20.79
N ILE A 350 -21.24 20.71 19.97
CA ILE A 350 -22.56 20.14 19.67
C ILE A 350 -22.55 19.20 18.46
N THR A 351 -21.42 19.05 17.76
CA THR A 351 -21.34 18.30 16.50
C THR A 351 -20.73 16.93 16.76
N HIS A 352 -21.40 15.88 16.31
CA HIS A 352 -20.99 14.49 16.42
C HIS A 352 -20.54 13.97 15.07
N ILE A 353 -19.35 13.38 15.02
CA ILE A 353 -18.80 12.75 13.83
C ILE A 353 -18.71 11.25 14.05
N SER A 354 -19.34 10.49 13.16
CA SER A 354 -19.38 9.03 13.17
C SER A 354 -18.89 8.47 11.83
N ILE A 355 -18.27 7.29 11.84
CA ILE A 355 -17.76 6.62 10.63
C ILE A 355 -18.57 5.34 10.41
N ASP A 356 -19.45 5.38 9.41
CA ASP A 356 -20.28 4.26 8.99
C ASP A 356 -19.58 3.46 7.87
N TRP A 357 -18.92 2.37 8.27
CA TRP A 357 -18.21 1.47 7.36
C TRP A 357 -19.13 0.65 6.44
N ASN A 358 -20.43 0.61 6.71
CA ASN A 358 -21.41 -0.09 5.89
C ASN A 358 -22.03 0.81 4.83
N ARG A 359 -21.78 2.12 4.89
CA ARG A 359 -22.28 3.07 3.91
C ARG A 359 -21.66 2.79 2.55
N VAL A 360 -22.48 2.84 1.51
CA VAL A 360 -22.06 2.65 0.11
C VAL A 360 -21.97 4.02 -0.55
N ASP A 361 -21.04 4.18 -1.50
CA ASP A 361 -20.94 5.40 -2.30
C ASP A 361 -22.23 5.56 -3.12
N ASP A 362 -22.98 6.61 -2.83
CA ASP A 362 -24.09 7.05 -3.65
C ASP A 362 -23.52 7.78 -4.85
N GLY A 363 -23.17 7.02 -5.90
CA GLY A 363 -22.54 7.53 -7.13
C GLY A 363 -23.37 8.60 -7.87
N SER A 364 -24.58 8.92 -7.39
CA SER A 364 -25.36 10.06 -7.86
C SER A 364 -24.80 11.40 -7.37
N ILE A 365 -24.06 11.43 -6.25
CA ILE A 365 -23.51 12.66 -5.67
C ILE A 365 -22.15 12.95 -6.30
N LYS A 366 -22.09 13.98 -7.13
CA LYS A 366 -20.84 14.41 -7.77
C LYS A 366 -19.91 15.04 -6.74
N ALA A 367 -18.62 14.68 -6.80
CA ALA A 367 -17.59 15.40 -6.09
C ALA A 367 -17.34 16.77 -6.75
N VAL A 368 -16.93 17.75 -5.94
CA VAL A 368 -16.42 19.02 -6.44
C VAL A 368 -15.15 18.76 -7.25
N PRO A 369 -15.05 19.25 -8.50
CA PRO A 369 -13.86 19.12 -9.32
C PRO A 369 -12.61 19.68 -8.63
N GLU A 370 -11.45 19.08 -8.92
CA GLU A 370 -10.19 19.42 -8.26
C GLU A 370 -9.82 20.90 -8.41
N GLN A 371 -10.20 21.53 -9.54
CA GLN A 371 -9.95 22.95 -9.79
C GLN A 371 -10.77 23.91 -8.91
N TYR A 372 -11.76 23.44 -8.16
CA TYR A 372 -12.63 24.27 -7.30
C TYR A 372 -12.47 23.97 -5.81
N LEU A 373 -11.53 23.12 -5.42
CA LEU A 373 -11.31 22.79 -4.01
C LEU A 373 -10.73 23.97 -3.19
N ASP A 374 -10.33 25.06 -3.83
CA ASP A 374 -9.94 26.31 -3.16
C ASP A 374 -11.14 27.25 -2.89
N ARG A 375 -12.35 26.84 -3.28
CA ARG A 375 -13.58 27.64 -3.24
C ARG A 375 -14.65 26.99 -2.40
N THR A 376 -15.63 27.80 -2.03
CA THR A 376 -16.87 27.36 -1.40
C THR A 376 -18.02 28.01 -2.13
N LEU A 377 -19.04 27.22 -2.44
CA LEU A 377 -20.33 27.69 -2.90
C LEU A 377 -21.26 27.64 -1.70
N THR A 378 -21.93 28.74 -1.38
CA THR A 378 -22.92 28.77 -0.31
C THR A 378 -24.26 29.18 -0.87
N VAL A 379 -25.33 28.55 -0.41
CA VAL A 379 -26.71 29.00 -0.60
C VAL A 379 -27.36 29.17 0.76
N ALA A 380 -28.07 30.27 0.96
CA ALA A 380 -28.95 30.47 2.10
C ALA A 380 -30.38 30.63 1.59
N LEU A 381 -31.31 29.96 2.25
CA LEU A 381 -32.75 30.11 2.04
C LEU A 381 -33.36 30.69 3.30
N GLY A 382 -34.24 31.67 3.14
CA GLY A 382 -35.02 32.27 4.21
C GLY A 382 -36.50 31.95 4.09
N LEU A 383 -37.15 31.79 5.24
CA LEU A 383 -38.59 31.75 5.41
C LEU A 383 -39.00 33.01 6.17
N ASP A 384 -39.86 33.83 5.58
CA ASP A 384 -40.54 34.91 6.30
C ASP A 384 -41.80 34.31 6.93
N THR A 385 -41.74 34.05 8.23
CA THR A 385 -42.94 33.73 9.01
C THR A 385 -43.41 35.00 9.70
N ASP A 386 -44.71 35.13 9.96
CA ASP A 386 -45.37 36.35 10.48
C ASP A 386 -44.68 37.02 11.70
N GLU A 387 -43.77 36.33 12.40
CA GLU A 387 -43.04 36.86 13.56
C GLU A 387 -41.51 36.57 13.58
N THR A 388 -40.96 35.77 12.66
CA THR A 388 -39.53 35.42 12.65
C THR A 388 -38.99 35.11 11.25
N LYS A 389 -37.81 35.63 10.92
CA LYS A 389 -37.06 35.18 9.74
C LYS A 389 -36.23 33.96 10.10
N TYR A 390 -36.59 32.81 9.54
CA TYR A 390 -35.79 31.60 9.65
C TYR A 390 -34.84 31.53 8.46
N VAL A 391 -33.54 31.33 8.70
CA VAL A 391 -32.56 31.20 7.64
C VAL A 391 -31.82 29.89 7.78
N ARG A 392 -31.72 29.14 6.69
CA ARG A 392 -30.89 27.95 6.60
C ARG A 392 -29.84 28.11 5.53
N GLN A 393 -28.63 27.70 5.85
CA GLN A 393 -27.47 27.82 4.97
C GLN A 393 -26.89 26.44 4.66
N TRP A 394 -26.52 26.23 3.40
CA TRP A 394 -25.77 25.08 2.93
C TRP A 394 -24.52 25.55 2.19
N THR A 395 -23.41 24.84 2.38
CA THR A 395 -22.13 25.17 1.77
C THR A 395 -21.50 23.94 1.12
N THR A 396 -20.91 24.08 -0.07
CA THR A 396 -19.98 23.10 -0.62
C THR A 396 -18.65 23.27 0.08
N PHE A 397 -18.04 22.17 0.47
CA PHE A 397 -16.70 22.19 1.03
C PHE A 397 -15.67 21.62 0.06
N PRO A 398 -14.38 21.98 0.19
CA PRO A 398 -13.27 21.43 -0.58
C PRO A 398 -13.11 19.91 -0.51
N HIS A 399 -13.65 19.28 0.54
CA HIS A 399 -13.46 17.87 0.80
C HIS A 399 -14.59 17.05 0.13
N GLU A 400 -14.30 15.82 -0.28
CA GLU A 400 -15.25 14.95 -0.99
C GLU A 400 -16.33 14.33 -0.08
N PHE A 401 -16.61 14.84 1.14
CA PHE A 401 -17.66 14.33 2.06
C PHE A 401 -19.06 14.37 1.41
N ARG A 402 -19.37 13.35 0.61
CA ARG A 402 -20.59 13.18 -0.19
C ARG A 402 -21.83 12.88 0.67
N GLY A 403 -21.64 12.54 1.94
CA GLY A 403 -22.69 11.96 2.78
C GLY A 403 -23.38 12.88 3.79
N LEU A 404 -23.11 14.19 3.77
CA LEU A 404 -23.58 15.13 4.81
C LEU A 404 -24.92 15.76 4.41
N HIS A 405 -25.98 15.46 5.17
CA HIS A 405 -27.34 15.94 4.91
C HIS A 405 -27.52 17.45 5.13
N TRP A 406 -26.54 18.17 5.68
CA TRP A 406 -26.57 19.63 5.83
C TRP A 406 -25.63 20.34 4.86
N ARG A 407 -25.09 19.62 3.88
CA ARG A 407 -24.16 20.14 2.88
C ARG A 407 -24.87 20.43 1.57
N LEU A 408 -24.38 21.44 0.87
CA LEU A 408 -24.72 21.66 -0.54
C LEU A 408 -24.02 20.61 -1.40
N LYS A 409 -24.80 19.79 -2.11
CA LYS A 409 -24.30 18.80 -3.06
C LYS A 409 -23.92 19.51 -4.36
N TYR A 410 -22.73 19.25 -4.87
CA TYR A 410 -22.26 19.84 -6.13
C TYR A 410 -22.94 19.17 -7.31
N GLU A 411 -23.49 19.95 -8.24
CA GLU A 411 -24.15 19.48 -9.46
C GLU A 411 -25.15 18.33 -9.26
N THR A 412 -25.83 18.32 -8.12
CA THR A 412 -26.80 17.29 -7.75
C THR A 412 -28.07 18.00 -7.32
N CYS A 413 -29.22 17.52 -7.80
CA CYS A 413 -30.49 18.10 -7.39
C CYS A 413 -30.73 17.88 -5.89
N MET A 414 -31.24 18.91 -5.23
CA MET A 414 -31.53 18.93 -3.81
C MET A 414 -32.96 19.40 -3.59
N ALA A 415 -33.85 18.49 -3.19
CA ALA A 415 -35.18 18.85 -2.75
C ALA A 415 -35.11 19.62 -1.42
N THR A 416 -35.79 20.76 -1.30
CA THR A 416 -35.78 21.58 -0.08
C THR A 416 -36.37 20.83 1.11
N LYS A 417 -37.39 19.98 0.88
CA LYS A 417 -37.99 19.10 1.90
C LYS A 417 -37.02 18.11 2.57
N ASP A 418 -36.00 17.63 1.84
CA ASP A 418 -35.03 16.65 2.37
C ASP A 418 -34.14 17.28 3.46
N TYR A 419 -34.18 18.60 3.55
CA TYR A 419 -33.49 19.39 4.54
C TYR A 419 -34.42 19.90 5.65
N SER A 420 -35.68 19.48 5.70
CA SER A 420 -36.47 19.60 6.91
C SER A 420 -35.84 18.69 7.96
N THR A 421 -35.18 19.29 8.95
CA THR A 421 -34.64 18.52 10.07
C THR A 421 -35.85 18.15 10.91
N GLY A 422 -36.35 16.91 10.80
CA GLY A 422 -37.39 16.34 11.67
C GLY A 422 -36.94 16.21 13.13
N TRP A 423 -36.42 17.30 13.67
CA TRP A 423 -35.60 17.42 14.88
C TRP A 423 -35.98 18.66 15.69
N SER A 424 -36.54 19.70 15.06
CA SER A 424 -37.40 20.66 15.77
C SER A 424 -38.84 20.17 15.75
N ASN A 425 -39.58 20.37 16.85
CA ASN A 425 -41.04 20.28 16.87
C ASN A 425 -41.75 21.34 15.97
N ARG A 426 -40.96 22.08 15.18
CA ARG A 426 -41.39 22.91 14.07
C ARG A 426 -40.87 22.21 12.82
N ASP A 427 -41.74 21.47 12.15
CA ASP A 427 -41.51 20.95 10.80
C ASP A 427 -41.55 22.15 9.84
N GLU A 428 -40.50 22.96 9.87
CA GLU A 428 -40.31 24.07 8.94
C GLU A 428 -39.85 23.46 7.62
N ASP A 429 -40.84 23.12 6.79
CA ASP A 429 -40.62 22.65 5.44
C ASP A 429 -40.28 23.86 4.56
N PHE A 430 -39.10 23.83 3.95
CA PHE A 430 -38.69 24.81 2.94
C PHE A 430 -39.37 24.56 1.58
N ASP A 431 -40.08 23.44 1.42
CA ASP A 431 -40.84 23.14 0.22
C ASP A 431 -41.99 24.14 0.05
N ASN A 432 -41.95 24.94 -1.02
CA ASN A 432 -42.96 25.94 -1.34
C ASN A 432 -43.18 27.00 -0.23
N SER A 433 -42.10 27.42 0.43
CA SER A 433 -42.17 28.42 1.50
C SER A 433 -40.96 29.37 1.53
N VAL A 434 -40.02 29.19 0.60
CA VAL A 434 -38.84 30.05 0.48
C VAL A 434 -39.28 31.45 0.05
N THR A 435 -38.95 32.44 0.86
CA THR A 435 -39.20 33.86 0.58
C THR A 435 -37.93 34.67 0.33
N ASP A 436 -36.77 34.11 0.70
CA ASP A 436 -35.48 34.79 0.57
C ASP A 436 -34.38 33.82 0.11
N ILE A 437 -33.48 34.28 -0.77
CA ILE A 437 -32.33 33.52 -1.25
C ILE A 437 -31.08 34.38 -1.37
N GLU A 438 -29.99 33.83 -0.86
CA GLU A 438 -28.65 34.33 -1.14
C GLU A 438 -27.76 33.21 -1.68
N VAL A 439 -26.95 33.51 -2.71
CA VAL A 439 -25.99 32.57 -3.33
C VAL A 439 -24.62 33.22 -3.35
N TRP A 440 -23.57 32.53 -2.92
CA TRP A 440 -22.20 33.05 -2.93
C TRP A 440 -21.20 32.06 -3.49
N GLY A 441 -20.22 32.57 -4.23
CA GLY A 441 -19.07 31.81 -4.72
C GLY A 441 -19.42 30.81 -5.82
N GLY A 442 -20.54 31.01 -6.51
CA GLY A 442 -21.02 30.14 -7.58
C GLY A 442 -22.44 30.51 -8.03
N CYS A 443 -23.11 29.55 -8.66
CA CYS A 443 -24.44 29.71 -9.22
C CYS A 443 -25.37 28.57 -8.77
N CYS A 444 -26.60 28.91 -8.43
CA CYS A 444 -27.68 27.95 -8.16
C CYS A 444 -28.90 28.21 -9.04
N SER A 445 -29.48 27.13 -9.58
CA SER A 445 -30.78 27.12 -10.26
C SER A 445 -31.84 26.61 -9.32
N PHE A 446 -33.02 27.23 -9.37
CA PHE A 446 -34.15 26.95 -8.49
C PHE A 446 -35.35 26.47 -9.29
N TYR A 447 -36.13 25.58 -8.67
CA TYR A 447 -37.20 24.84 -9.32
C TYR A 447 -38.45 24.73 -8.45
N ASP A 448 -39.62 24.71 -9.07
CA ASP A 448 -40.93 24.47 -8.41
C ASP A 448 -41.30 22.97 -8.37
N GLY A 449 -40.44 22.11 -8.92
CA GLY A 449 -40.48 20.66 -8.76
C GLY A 449 -39.43 20.17 -7.78
N GLN A 450 -39.63 18.99 -7.18
CA GLN A 450 -38.72 18.43 -6.17
C GLN A 450 -37.46 17.77 -6.76
N LEU A 451 -37.42 17.54 -8.07
CA LEU A 451 -36.37 16.76 -8.74
C LEU A 451 -35.59 17.57 -9.79
N CYS A 452 -35.63 18.91 -9.70
CA CYS A 452 -34.97 19.81 -10.64
C CYS A 452 -35.36 19.48 -12.09
N GLU A 453 -36.66 19.32 -12.33
CA GLU A 453 -37.16 18.90 -13.64
C GLU A 453 -36.99 20.06 -14.64
N PRO A 454 -36.58 19.81 -15.89
CA PRO A 454 -36.37 20.90 -16.85
C PRO A 454 -37.60 21.80 -17.07
N GLY A 455 -38.81 21.23 -16.98
CA GLY A 455 -40.07 21.98 -17.12
C GLY A 455 -40.47 22.76 -15.88
N SER A 456 -39.79 22.54 -14.76
CA SER A 456 -40.05 23.14 -13.45
C SER A 456 -39.00 24.22 -13.12
N PHE A 457 -38.20 24.65 -14.12
CA PHE A 457 -37.16 25.66 -13.93
C PHE A 457 -37.79 27.03 -13.71
N MET A 458 -37.36 27.71 -12.64
CA MET A 458 -37.84 29.05 -12.30
C MET A 458 -36.83 30.12 -12.71
N PHE A 459 -35.64 30.10 -12.09
CA PHE A 459 -34.57 31.06 -12.33
C PHE A 459 -33.21 30.53 -11.85
N SER A 460 -32.15 31.24 -12.22
CA SER A 460 -30.78 31.01 -11.76
C SER A 460 -30.26 32.26 -11.04
N ALA A 461 -29.54 32.08 -9.94
CA ALA A 461 -28.90 33.14 -9.20
C ALA A 461 -27.40 32.88 -9.07
N GLN A 462 -26.59 33.86 -9.46
CA GLN A 462 -25.14 33.84 -9.33
C GLN A 462 -24.70 35.01 -8.45
N ASP A 463 -23.98 34.70 -7.37
CA ASP A 463 -23.44 35.70 -6.43
C ASP A 463 -24.49 36.76 -6.00
N ARG A 464 -25.71 36.30 -5.71
CA ARG A 464 -26.87 37.13 -5.36
C ARG A 464 -26.89 37.42 -3.85
N GLU A 465 -26.92 38.70 -3.47
CA GLU A 465 -26.84 39.17 -2.07
C GLU A 465 -27.99 40.07 -1.61
N ASP A 466 -28.98 40.34 -2.46
CA ASP A 466 -30.15 41.19 -2.14
C ASP A 466 -31.26 40.44 -1.41
N GLY A 467 -31.25 39.11 -1.42
CA GLY A 467 -32.15 38.23 -0.66
C GLY A 467 -33.57 38.11 -1.22
N GLN A 468 -34.10 39.15 -1.86
CA GLN A 468 -35.54 39.26 -2.12
C GLN A 468 -36.05 38.37 -3.26
N LEU A 469 -37.04 37.51 -2.98
CA LEU A 469 -37.86 36.88 -4.02
C LEU A 469 -39.13 37.71 -4.25
N ASP A 470 -39.39 38.05 -5.51
CA ASP A 470 -40.58 38.80 -5.90
C ASP A 470 -41.46 37.99 -6.86
N GLY A 471 -42.76 38.26 -6.82
CA GLY A 471 -43.73 37.75 -7.79
C GLY A 471 -43.95 36.23 -7.68
N PRO A 472 -44.08 35.50 -8.81
CA PRO A 472 -44.48 34.08 -8.81
C PRO A 472 -43.41 33.14 -8.25
N HIS A 473 -42.24 33.66 -7.85
CA HIS A 473 -41.14 32.87 -7.31
C HIS A 473 -41.15 32.79 -5.78
N ASN A 474 -41.88 33.68 -5.11
CA ASN A 474 -42.07 33.64 -3.67
C ASN A 474 -42.90 32.39 -3.30
N ASP A 475 -42.46 31.62 -2.30
CA ASP A 475 -43.15 30.43 -1.81
C ASP A 475 -43.33 29.30 -2.85
N ALA A 476 -42.50 29.27 -3.89
CA ALA A 476 -42.65 28.30 -4.99
C ALA A 476 -41.45 27.36 -5.17
N ILE A 477 -40.40 27.48 -4.33
CA ILE A 477 -39.16 26.71 -4.52
C ILE A 477 -39.24 25.38 -3.78
N SER A 478 -39.06 24.30 -4.54
CA SER A 478 -39.10 22.91 -4.08
C SER A 478 -37.76 22.19 -4.23
N SER A 479 -36.89 22.67 -5.10
CA SER A 479 -35.53 22.13 -5.21
C SER A 479 -34.53 23.14 -5.77
N MET A 480 -33.26 22.81 -5.60
CA MET A 480 -32.13 23.59 -6.10
C MET A 480 -31.04 22.70 -6.69
N TRP A 481 -30.27 23.26 -7.62
CA TRP A 481 -29.09 22.63 -8.20
C TRP A 481 -27.97 23.68 -8.31
N CYS A 482 -26.76 23.37 -7.85
CA CYS A 482 -25.70 24.37 -7.74
C CYS A 482 -24.37 23.94 -8.36
N THR A 483 -23.64 24.89 -8.95
CA THR A 483 -22.32 24.70 -9.58
C THR A 483 -21.41 25.92 -9.41
N PHE A 484 -20.11 25.73 -9.61
CA PHE A 484 -19.11 26.81 -9.68
C PHE A 484 -19.03 27.44 -11.08
N GLU A 485 -19.66 26.81 -12.07
CA GLU A 485 -19.69 27.31 -13.44
C GLU A 485 -20.61 28.54 -13.56
N PRO A 486 -20.23 29.54 -14.37
CA PRO A 486 -21.05 30.73 -14.57
C PRO A 486 -22.38 30.38 -15.25
N ASN A 487 -23.40 31.18 -15.00
CA ASN A 487 -24.76 31.00 -15.53
C ASN A 487 -25.37 29.61 -15.22
N CYS A 488 -24.91 28.96 -14.15
CA CYS A 488 -25.41 27.66 -13.70
C CYS A 488 -25.31 26.58 -14.78
N LYS A 489 -24.26 26.65 -15.61
CA LYS A 489 -24.08 25.71 -16.73
C LYS A 489 -24.17 24.26 -16.27
N GLY A 490 -25.05 23.49 -16.92
CA GLY A 490 -25.30 22.08 -16.61
C GLY A 490 -26.53 21.83 -15.74
N ALA A 491 -27.16 22.89 -15.22
CA ALA A 491 -28.45 22.80 -14.55
C ALA A 491 -29.54 22.33 -15.53
N PRO A 492 -30.43 21.42 -15.13
CA PRO A 492 -31.58 21.06 -15.95
C PRO A 492 -32.44 22.27 -16.32
N GLY A 493 -32.80 22.45 -17.60
CA GLY A 493 -33.67 23.54 -18.06
C GLY A 493 -33.00 24.91 -18.28
N VAL A 494 -31.70 25.04 -17.98
CA VAL A 494 -30.85 26.21 -18.26
C VAL A 494 -29.99 25.97 -19.48
#